data_AF-C3Y627-F1
#
_entry.id   AF-C3Y627-F1
#
_cell.length_a   1.000
_cell.length_b   1.000
_cell.length_c   1.000
_cell.angle_alpha   90.00
_cell.angle_beta   90.00
_cell.angle_gamma   90.00
#
_symmetry.space_group_name_H-M   'P 1'
#
loop_
_entity.id
_entity.type
_entity.pdbx_description
1 polymer ?
#
loop_
_entity_poly.entity_id
_entity_poly.type
_entity_poly.pdbx_seq_one_letter_code
_entity_poly.pdbx_strand_id
1 'polypeptide(L)'
;MADESSPLVRKDKSENEGGSAFTSSLGAVITCLASAIGTGNIWRFPRIIANNSGEKGCLQFLIAWVPFLILWCVPVLVIEYGVGRYTRKATVLSFARLLGPMYGWLGAWIVLTSFIIGCFYAVIVGWYLYYLIITIGWELPTTHGESEEIFRHYTEQTALPILTHAIIVVMTAFALLYGVKIFEPLFKVMIPLLLVLMFATFIWSMTLPHATAGVTFTFSADWEEIGKPGLWVDALVQNAWDTGSGSGLFLVLATYMTRTHGVVRYSTMVPVINDLVSLMCSLTLFGVVFSFYLTANPGMPLAPIVDLLKENGPANTGLTLIWVPILYGTMTGGRVLCAIFFLCVLMAGWSSHITIVESVVRNIEDFGGFCLGFLTSVLWNWTDDTCSKVWGAEIQRCRY
;
A
#
# COMPACT_ATOMS: atom_id res chain seq x y z
N MET A 1 -20.17 -35.20 -25.52
CA MET A 1 -19.26 -34.31 -26.27
C MET A 1 -19.51 -32.90 -25.76
N ALA A 2 -18.63 -32.39 -24.91
CA ALA A 2 -18.72 -30.99 -24.47
C ALA A 2 -18.24 -30.10 -25.61
N ASP A 3 -19.00 -29.04 -25.88
CA ASP A 3 -18.76 -28.07 -26.93
C ASP A 3 -17.42 -27.33 -26.71
N GLU A 4 -16.41 -27.67 -27.51
CA GLU A 4 -15.07 -27.06 -27.48
C GLU A 4 -15.05 -25.61 -28.01
N SER A 5 -16.19 -25.05 -28.43
CA SER A 5 -16.31 -23.66 -28.91
C SER A 5 -16.59 -22.63 -27.81
N SER A 6 -16.77 -23.06 -26.55
CA SER A 6 -16.94 -22.13 -25.43
C SER A 6 -15.66 -21.30 -25.22
N PRO A 7 -15.73 -19.95 -25.27
CA PRO A 7 -14.58 -19.08 -24.99
C PRO A 7 -14.02 -19.25 -23.56
N LEU A 8 -14.70 -20.01 -22.70
CA LEU A 8 -14.31 -20.30 -21.33
C LEU A 8 -13.35 -21.51 -21.21
N VAL A 9 -13.20 -22.33 -22.26
CA VAL A 9 -12.35 -23.54 -22.22
C VAL A 9 -11.07 -23.33 -23.03
N ARG A 10 -10.10 -22.61 -22.45
CA ARG A 10 -8.74 -22.51 -23.01
C ARG A 10 -7.89 -23.75 -22.69
N LYS A 11 -7.18 -24.29 -23.69
CA LYS A 11 -6.08 -25.28 -23.55
C LYS A 11 -4.87 -24.61 -22.88
N ASP A 12 -4.30 -25.22 -21.85
CA ASP A 12 -3.12 -24.75 -21.09
C ASP A 12 -1.80 -24.78 -21.90
N LYS A 13 -1.85 -24.77 -23.23
CA LYS A 13 -0.70 -24.99 -24.11
C LYS A 13 0.22 -23.78 -24.34
N SER A 14 0.11 -22.70 -23.55
CA SER A 14 0.98 -21.53 -23.71
C SER A 14 1.64 -21.07 -22.39
N GLU A 15 1.87 -21.95 -21.44
CA GLU A 15 2.58 -21.63 -20.18
C GLU A 15 4.05 -21.21 -20.36
N ASN A 16 4.57 -21.01 -21.58
CA ASN A 16 6.00 -20.77 -21.79
C ASN A 16 6.39 -19.72 -22.85
N GLU A 17 5.48 -18.83 -23.28
CA GLU A 17 5.86 -17.72 -24.15
C GLU A 17 5.67 -16.37 -23.41
N GLY A 18 6.72 -15.97 -22.69
CA GLY A 18 7.03 -14.56 -22.40
C GLY A 18 6.53 -13.91 -21.10
N GLY A 19 5.57 -14.48 -20.37
CA GLY A 19 5.05 -13.89 -19.13
C GLY A 19 5.39 -14.71 -17.88
N SER A 20 6.14 -14.16 -16.92
CA SER A 20 6.46 -14.83 -15.66
C SER A 20 5.22 -14.96 -14.76
N ALA A 21 4.80 -16.17 -14.41
CA ALA A 21 3.71 -16.39 -13.44
C ALA A 21 4.22 -16.38 -11.99
N PHE A 22 3.32 -16.25 -11.02
CA PHE A 22 3.64 -16.47 -9.60
C PHE A 22 4.17 -17.89 -9.35
N THR A 23 5.20 -18.02 -8.52
CA THR A 23 5.80 -19.33 -8.20
C THR A 23 4.94 -20.19 -7.29
N SER A 24 4.06 -19.59 -6.49
CA SER A 24 3.18 -20.30 -5.57
C SER A 24 1.94 -19.49 -5.20
N SER A 25 0.86 -20.16 -4.80
CA SER A 25 -0.35 -19.50 -4.29
C SER A 25 -0.07 -18.64 -3.06
N LEU A 26 0.86 -19.06 -2.19
CA LEU A 26 1.26 -18.28 -1.02
C LEU A 26 1.99 -16.99 -1.44
N GLY A 27 2.91 -17.09 -2.41
CA GLY A 27 3.60 -15.93 -2.97
C GLY A 27 2.65 -14.94 -3.64
N ALA A 28 1.63 -15.44 -4.34
CA ALA A 28 0.59 -14.61 -4.93
C ALA A 28 -0.22 -13.85 -3.86
N VAL A 29 -0.67 -14.54 -2.79
CA VAL A 29 -1.41 -13.89 -1.68
C VAL A 29 -0.55 -12.84 -1.00
N ILE A 30 0.70 -13.18 -0.66
CA ILE A 30 1.62 -12.27 0.01
C ILE A 30 1.91 -11.04 -0.86
N THR A 31 2.08 -11.21 -2.17
CA THR A 31 2.26 -10.09 -3.11
C THR A 31 1.02 -9.19 -3.17
N CYS A 32 -0.17 -9.77 -3.18
CA CYS A 32 -1.41 -8.98 -3.16
C CYS A 32 -1.55 -8.20 -1.84
N LEU A 33 -1.20 -8.83 -0.71
CA LEU A 33 -1.15 -8.16 0.59
C LEU A 33 -0.09 -7.06 0.62
N ALA A 34 1.06 -7.24 -0.03
CA ALA A 34 2.11 -6.21 -0.17
C ALA A 34 1.58 -4.94 -0.87
N SER A 35 0.64 -5.12 -1.81
CA SER A 35 0.01 -4.00 -2.51
C SER A 35 -1.09 -3.32 -1.70
N ALA A 36 -1.82 -4.06 -0.87
CA ALA A 36 -2.91 -3.54 -0.06
C ALA A 36 -2.41 -2.88 1.23
N ILE A 37 -1.56 -3.60 1.97
CA ILE A 37 -1.00 -3.16 3.25
C ILE A 37 0.14 -2.19 2.98
N GLY A 38 -0.18 -0.91 3.06
CA GLY A 38 0.74 0.19 2.85
C GLY A 38 0.86 1.10 4.06
N THR A 39 1.46 2.26 3.84
CA THR A 39 1.59 3.30 4.86
C THR A 39 0.22 3.80 5.33
N GLY A 40 -0.79 3.74 4.46
CA GLY A 40 -2.15 4.21 4.73
C GLY A 40 -2.80 3.51 5.92
N ASN A 41 -2.59 2.21 6.08
CA ASN A 41 -3.10 1.44 7.23
C ASN A 41 -2.51 1.95 8.55
N ILE A 42 -1.23 2.35 8.54
CA ILE A 42 -0.48 2.69 9.76
C ILE A 42 -0.80 4.10 10.26
N TRP A 43 -0.90 5.08 9.37
CA TRP A 43 -1.07 6.48 9.78
C TRP A 43 -2.37 7.13 9.30
N ARG A 44 -2.82 6.83 8.08
CA ARG A 44 -3.98 7.51 7.49
C ARG A 44 -5.27 6.99 8.10
N PHE A 45 -5.40 5.67 8.22
CA PHE A 45 -6.60 5.06 8.78
C PHE A 45 -6.87 5.52 10.23
N PRO A 46 -5.91 5.46 11.18
CA PRO A 46 -6.12 5.93 12.55
C PRO A 46 -6.47 7.42 12.65
N ARG A 47 -5.94 8.23 11.73
CA ARG A 47 -6.25 9.65 11.64
C ARG A 47 -7.66 9.90 11.09
N ILE A 48 -8.09 9.16 10.07
CA ILE A 48 -9.43 9.33 9.48
C ILE A 48 -10.52 8.91 10.48
N ILE A 49 -10.31 7.81 11.20
CA ILE A 49 -11.24 7.38 12.26
C ILE A 49 -11.26 8.36 13.44
N ALA A 50 -10.12 9.00 13.77
CA ALA A 50 -10.08 10.09 14.74
C ALA A 50 -10.80 11.35 14.23
N ASN A 51 -10.58 11.78 12.99
CA ASN A 51 -11.25 12.95 12.39
C ASN A 51 -12.77 12.79 12.33
N ASN A 52 -13.23 11.56 12.15
CA ASN A 52 -14.64 11.19 12.13
C ASN A 52 -15.16 10.69 13.50
N SER A 53 -14.39 10.89 14.57
CA SER A 53 -14.83 10.59 15.92
C SER A 53 -15.73 11.69 16.47
N GLY A 54 -16.74 11.27 17.23
CA GLY A 54 -17.47 12.16 18.12
C GLY A 54 -16.75 12.33 19.45
N GLU A 55 -17.41 12.95 20.42
CA GLU A 55 -16.88 13.09 21.78
C GLU A 55 -16.86 11.74 22.51
N LYS A 56 -17.79 10.85 22.15
CA LYS A 56 -17.99 9.55 22.80
C LYS A 56 -17.11 8.45 22.23
N GLY A 57 -16.71 8.54 20.96
CA GLY A 57 -15.90 7.51 20.30
C GLY A 57 -16.00 7.49 18.79
N CYS A 58 -15.53 6.39 18.20
CA CYS A 58 -15.34 6.23 16.76
C CYS A 58 -16.20 5.14 16.09
N LEU A 59 -16.99 4.37 16.84
CA LEU A 59 -17.63 3.15 16.32
C LEU A 59 -18.52 3.43 15.10
N GLN A 60 -19.16 4.59 15.03
CA GLN A 60 -19.97 5.01 13.89
C GLN A 60 -19.20 5.01 12.56
N PHE A 61 -17.91 5.36 12.57
CA PHE A 61 -17.07 5.33 11.38
C PHE A 61 -16.83 3.90 10.92
N LEU A 62 -16.54 2.99 11.86
CA LEU A 62 -16.36 1.56 11.55
C LEU A 62 -17.65 0.94 10.99
N ILE A 63 -18.81 1.32 11.53
CA ILE A 63 -20.12 0.88 11.04
C ILE A 63 -20.36 1.37 9.60
N ALA A 64 -19.95 2.60 9.26
CA ALA A 64 -20.06 3.12 7.89
C ALA A 64 -19.03 2.48 6.94
N TRP A 65 -17.82 2.18 7.43
CA TRP A 65 -16.68 1.70 6.65
C TRP A 65 -16.80 0.24 6.21
N VAL A 66 -17.24 -0.66 7.09
CA VAL A 66 -17.32 -2.12 6.81
C VAL A 66 -18.29 -2.45 5.66
N PRO A 67 -19.48 -1.85 5.53
CA PRO A 67 -20.36 -2.10 4.39
C PRO A 67 -19.73 -1.75 3.04
N PHE A 68 -18.91 -0.68 2.96
CA PHE A 68 -18.27 -0.30 1.71
C PHE A 68 -17.20 -1.30 1.26
N LEU A 69 -16.56 -2.02 2.19
CA LEU A 69 -15.72 -3.17 1.84
C LEU A 69 -16.49 -4.19 0.99
N ILE A 70 -17.70 -4.56 1.43
CA ILE A 70 -18.51 -5.61 0.81
C ILE A 70 -19.23 -5.10 -0.44
N LEU A 71 -19.78 -3.89 -0.39
CA LEU A 71 -20.65 -3.35 -1.42
C LEU A 71 -19.88 -2.70 -2.58
N TRP A 72 -18.66 -2.22 -2.33
CA TRP A 72 -17.85 -1.52 -3.33
C TRP A 72 -16.54 -2.24 -3.59
N CYS A 73 -15.68 -2.38 -2.58
CA CYS A 73 -14.30 -2.81 -2.80
C CYS A 73 -14.21 -4.25 -3.28
N VAL A 74 -14.92 -5.19 -2.65
CA VAL A 74 -14.91 -6.60 -3.06
C VAL A 74 -15.43 -6.77 -4.50
N PRO A 75 -16.59 -6.23 -4.92
CA PRO A 75 -17.04 -6.30 -6.31
C PRO A 75 -16.04 -5.71 -7.31
N VAL A 76 -15.48 -4.54 -7.02
CA VAL A 76 -14.47 -3.90 -7.89
C VAL A 76 -13.22 -4.77 -8.01
N LEU A 77 -12.74 -5.34 -6.90
CA LEU A 77 -11.59 -6.25 -6.91
C LEU A 77 -11.89 -7.54 -7.67
N VAL A 78 -13.10 -8.11 -7.57
CA VAL A 78 -13.51 -9.27 -8.39
C VAL A 78 -13.40 -8.94 -9.87
N ILE A 79 -13.82 -7.74 -10.28
CA ILE A 79 -13.68 -7.27 -11.66
C ILE A 79 -12.20 -7.13 -12.02
N GLU A 80 -11.39 -6.45 -11.22
CA GLU A 80 -9.96 -6.24 -11.51
C GLU A 80 -9.20 -7.57 -11.64
N TYR A 81 -9.30 -8.44 -10.63
CA TYR A 81 -8.66 -9.76 -10.65
C TYR A 81 -9.19 -10.63 -11.80
N GLY A 82 -10.50 -10.58 -12.07
CA GLY A 82 -11.14 -11.32 -13.16
C GLY A 82 -10.62 -10.88 -14.53
N VAL A 83 -10.62 -9.57 -14.77
CA VAL A 83 -10.17 -8.95 -16.02
C VAL A 83 -8.68 -9.20 -16.26
N GLY A 84 -7.83 -8.97 -15.26
CA GLY A 84 -6.38 -9.16 -15.41
C GLY A 84 -6.01 -10.62 -15.66
N ARG A 85 -6.63 -11.55 -14.90
CA ARG A 85 -6.40 -13.00 -15.08
C ARG A 85 -6.91 -13.50 -16.44
N TYR A 86 -8.04 -12.98 -16.91
CA TYR A 86 -8.65 -13.38 -18.18
C TYR A 86 -7.88 -12.83 -19.39
N THR A 87 -7.59 -11.53 -19.39
CA THR A 87 -6.95 -10.85 -20.52
C THR A 87 -5.45 -11.13 -20.59
N ARG A 88 -4.78 -11.40 -19.44
CA ARG A 88 -3.31 -11.49 -19.30
C ARG A 88 -2.57 -10.25 -19.80
N LYS A 89 -3.29 -9.13 -19.84
CA LYS A 89 -2.82 -7.82 -20.28
C LYS A 89 -2.97 -6.83 -19.12
N ALA A 90 -2.17 -5.78 -19.16
CA ALA A 90 -2.22 -4.65 -18.26
C ALA A 90 -3.44 -3.78 -18.54
N THR A 91 -3.74 -2.89 -17.60
CA THR A 91 -4.96 -2.09 -17.52
C THR A 91 -5.43 -1.50 -18.85
N VAL A 92 -4.58 -0.76 -19.58
CA VAL A 92 -5.01 -0.10 -20.83
C VAL A 92 -5.46 -1.11 -21.89
N LEU A 93 -4.66 -2.15 -22.13
CA LEU A 93 -4.94 -3.14 -23.16
C LEU A 93 -6.06 -4.10 -22.75
N SER A 94 -6.25 -4.36 -21.45
CA SER A 94 -7.41 -5.10 -20.95
C SER A 94 -8.73 -4.40 -21.26
N PHE A 95 -8.81 -3.09 -21.03
CA PHE A 95 -9.99 -2.29 -21.37
C PHE A 95 -10.23 -2.26 -22.88
N ALA A 96 -9.18 -2.04 -23.67
CA ALA A 96 -9.27 -2.06 -25.14
C ALA A 96 -9.73 -3.42 -25.69
N ARG A 97 -9.30 -4.53 -25.07
CA ARG A 97 -9.65 -5.89 -25.51
C ARG A 97 -11.07 -6.30 -25.13
N LEU A 98 -11.59 -5.83 -23.99
CA LEU A 98 -12.91 -6.22 -23.49
C LEU A 98 -14.04 -5.32 -24.00
N LEU A 99 -13.79 -4.02 -24.06
CA LEU A 99 -14.80 -3.03 -24.42
C LEU A 99 -14.66 -2.52 -25.85
N GLY A 100 -13.50 -2.76 -26.48
CA GLY A 100 -13.16 -2.31 -27.83
C GLY A 100 -12.04 -1.26 -27.83
N PRO A 101 -11.29 -1.11 -28.94
CA PRO A 101 -10.09 -0.26 -28.99
C PRO A 101 -10.31 1.19 -28.56
N MET A 102 -11.50 1.73 -28.83
CA MET A 102 -11.87 3.10 -28.45
C MET A 102 -11.98 3.33 -26.94
N TYR A 103 -12.08 2.28 -26.12
CA TYR A 103 -12.23 2.40 -24.66
C TYR A 103 -10.92 2.21 -23.89
N GLY A 104 -9.78 2.06 -24.58
CA GLY A 104 -8.47 1.97 -23.93
C GLY A 104 -8.14 3.18 -23.05
N TRP A 105 -8.68 4.37 -23.37
CA TRP A 105 -8.44 5.59 -22.59
C TRP A 105 -8.90 5.48 -21.13
N LEU A 106 -9.91 4.65 -20.83
CA LEU A 106 -10.36 4.41 -19.45
C LEU A 106 -9.23 3.77 -18.63
N GLY A 107 -8.57 2.75 -19.20
CA GLY A 107 -7.40 2.15 -18.57
C GLY A 107 -6.22 3.11 -18.51
N ALA A 108 -6.03 3.95 -19.54
CA ALA A 108 -4.95 4.95 -19.54
C ALA A 108 -5.14 6.00 -18.43
N TRP A 109 -6.38 6.41 -18.15
CA TRP A 109 -6.71 7.31 -17.04
C TRP A 109 -6.37 6.70 -15.67
N ILE A 110 -6.70 5.42 -15.47
CA ILE A 110 -6.36 4.68 -14.25
C ILE A 110 -4.82 4.63 -14.08
N VAL A 111 -4.09 4.29 -15.14
CA VAL A 111 -2.62 4.20 -15.10
C VAL A 111 -1.97 5.55 -14.86
N LEU A 112 -2.48 6.62 -15.49
CA LEU A 112 -1.98 7.99 -15.27
C LEU A 112 -2.15 8.41 -13.81
N THR A 113 -3.31 8.12 -13.22
CA THR A 113 -3.58 8.43 -11.81
C THR A 113 -2.61 7.68 -10.90
N SER A 114 -2.43 6.38 -11.12
CA SER A 114 -1.48 5.55 -10.37
C SER A 114 -0.02 6.00 -10.55
N PHE A 115 0.36 6.47 -11.74
CA PHE A 115 1.68 7.05 -12.00
C PHE A 115 1.93 8.32 -11.19
N ILE A 116 0.98 9.27 -11.20
CA ILE A 116 1.08 10.52 -10.42
C ILE A 116 1.18 10.20 -8.92
N ILE A 117 0.41 9.21 -8.44
CA ILE A 117 0.52 8.73 -7.06
C ILE A 117 1.93 8.22 -6.79
N GLY A 118 2.46 7.35 -7.66
CA GLY A 118 3.81 6.81 -7.55
C GLY A 118 4.90 7.89 -7.42
N CYS A 119 4.78 9.01 -8.13
CA CYS A 119 5.76 10.10 -8.10
C CYS A 119 5.91 10.73 -6.71
N PHE A 120 4.81 11.14 -6.07
CA PHE A 120 4.92 11.74 -4.73
C PHE A 120 5.13 10.66 -3.66
N TYR A 121 4.63 9.45 -3.88
CA TYR A 121 4.74 8.36 -2.92
C TYR A 121 6.19 7.95 -2.68
N ALA A 122 7.04 7.96 -3.72
CA ALA A 122 8.48 7.74 -3.59
C ALA A 122 9.15 8.71 -2.60
N VAL A 123 8.72 9.98 -2.60
CA VAL A 123 9.23 11.01 -1.68
C VAL A 123 8.86 10.67 -0.24
N ILE A 124 7.61 10.26 0.00
CA ILE A 124 7.12 9.84 1.32
C ILE A 124 7.91 8.64 1.84
N VAL A 125 8.17 7.63 1.00
CA VAL A 125 8.99 6.48 1.39
C VAL A 125 10.43 6.91 1.73
N GLY A 126 10.97 7.90 1.01
CA GLY A 126 12.26 8.52 1.32
C GLY A 126 12.30 9.19 2.70
N TRP A 127 11.18 9.77 3.17
CA TRP A 127 11.07 10.31 4.53
C TRP A 127 11.21 9.19 5.57
N TYR A 128 10.56 8.04 5.38
CA TYR A 128 10.68 6.94 6.34
C TYR A 128 12.08 6.34 6.38
N LEU A 129 12.78 6.31 5.24
CA LEU A 129 14.19 5.91 5.19
C LEU A 129 15.06 6.86 6.03
N TYR A 130 14.86 8.18 5.86
CA TYR A 130 15.56 9.18 6.67
C TYR A 130 15.27 9.00 8.17
N TYR A 131 14.00 8.89 8.55
CA TYR A 131 13.61 8.71 9.94
C TYR A 131 14.14 7.40 10.55
N LEU A 132 14.19 6.31 9.79
CA LEU A 132 14.82 5.07 10.26
C LEU A 132 16.31 5.28 10.57
N ILE A 133 17.03 6.00 9.71
CA ILE A 133 18.46 6.26 9.91
C ILE A 133 18.68 7.17 11.12
N ILE A 134 17.94 8.27 11.24
CA ILE A 134 18.17 9.23 12.33
C ILE A 134 17.78 8.65 13.69
N THR A 135 16.71 7.85 13.75
CA THR A 135 16.25 7.25 15.01
C THR A 135 17.23 6.20 15.53
N ILE A 136 18.03 5.59 14.67
CA ILE A 136 19.11 4.68 15.08
C ILE A 136 20.35 5.46 15.55
N GLY A 137 20.69 6.54 14.84
CA GLY A 137 21.95 7.27 15.04
C GLY A 137 21.92 8.35 16.13
N TRP A 138 20.76 8.94 16.41
CA TRP A 138 20.62 10.11 17.29
C TRP A 138 19.55 9.91 18.36
N GLU A 139 19.49 10.84 19.32
CA GLU A 139 18.44 10.89 20.32
C GLU A 139 17.11 11.35 19.70
N LEU A 140 16.01 10.84 20.26
CA LEU A 140 14.67 11.21 19.82
C LEU A 140 14.28 12.59 20.37
N PRO A 141 13.52 13.40 19.61
CA PRO A 141 13.00 14.66 20.13
C PRO A 141 12.04 14.39 21.29
N THR A 142 11.95 15.33 22.22
CA THR A 142 11.02 15.25 23.36
C THR A 142 9.96 16.34 23.33
N THR A 143 10.15 17.36 22.51
CA THR A 143 9.21 18.47 22.34
C THR A 143 8.75 18.61 20.90
N HIS A 144 7.59 19.25 20.71
CA HIS A 144 7.03 19.53 19.40
C HIS A 144 7.99 20.36 18.52
N GLY A 145 8.56 21.43 19.09
CA GLY A 145 9.47 22.32 18.36
C GLY A 145 10.74 21.63 17.87
N GLU A 146 11.32 20.74 18.68
CA GLU A 146 12.48 19.92 18.28
C GLU A 146 12.14 18.99 17.12
N SER A 147 11.00 18.30 17.20
CA SER A 147 10.56 17.35 16.16
C SER A 147 10.24 18.05 14.84
N GLU A 148 9.55 19.19 14.90
CA GLU A 148 9.31 20.04 13.72
C GLU A 148 10.60 20.56 13.10
N GLU A 149 11.57 20.96 13.93
CA GLU A 149 12.86 21.43 13.43
C GLU A 149 13.64 20.32 12.72
N ILE A 150 13.61 19.08 13.22
CA ILE A 150 14.22 17.93 12.55
C ILE A 150 13.59 17.74 11.16
N PHE A 151 12.26 17.79 11.05
CA PHE A 151 11.58 17.64 9.78
C PHE A 151 11.88 18.79 8.83
N ARG A 152 11.78 20.04 9.30
CA ARG A 152 12.05 21.25 8.51
C ARG A 152 13.48 21.32 8.03
N HIS A 153 14.44 20.98 8.88
CA HIS A 153 15.86 20.91 8.52
C HIS A 153 16.06 19.93 7.37
N TYR A 154 15.45 18.75 7.47
CA TYR A 154 15.49 17.76 6.41
C TYR A 154 14.85 18.26 5.11
N THR A 155 13.62 18.80 5.15
CA THR A 155 12.87 19.15 3.94
C THR A 155 13.32 20.43 3.26
N GLU A 156 13.77 21.43 4.00
CA GLU A 156 14.01 22.79 3.48
C GLU A 156 15.49 23.19 3.48
N GLN A 157 16.29 22.64 4.39
CA GLN A 157 17.65 23.13 4.64
C GLN A 157 18.75 22.19 4.11
N THR A 158 18.39 21.02 3.60
CA THR A 158 19.35 20.01 3.11
C THR A 158 18.94 19.43 1.75
N ALA A 159 19.90 18.84 1.04
CA ALA A 159 19.64 18.06 -0.17
C ALA A 159 19.29 16.59 0.11
N LEU A 160 19.15 16.21 1.40
CA LEU A 160 18.86 14.84 1.81
C LEU A 160 17.54 14.28 1.24
N PRO A 161 16.45 15.06 1.09
CA PRO A 161 15.22 14.54 0.48
C PRO A 161 15.41 14.06 -0.96
N ILE A 162 16.29 14.72 -1.73
CA ILE A 162 16.62 14.31 -3.10
C ILE A 162 17.39 12.99 -3.07
N LEU A 163 18.35 12.86 -2.13
CA LEU A 163 19.14 11.64 -1.97
C LEU A 163 18.28 10.44 -1.57
N THR A 164 17.45 10.57 -0.54
CA THR A 164 16.59 9.47 -0.08
C THR A 164 15.56 9.10 -1.14
N HIS A 165 14.97 10.08 -1.84
CA HIS A 165 14.11 9.81 -2.99
C HIS A 165 14.86 9.02 -4.08
N ALA A 166 16.07 9.44 -4.46
CA ALA A 166 16.88 8.73 -5.45
C ALA A 166 17.20 7.30 -5.02
N ILE A 167 17.53 7.07 -3.74
CA ILE A 167 17.75 5.74 -3.17
C ILE A 167 16.49 4.88 -3.33
N ILE A 168 15.31 5.39 -2.96
CA ILE A 168 14.06 4.63 -3.09
C ILE A 168 13.76 4.29 -4.55
N VAL A 169 13.91 5.24 -5.48
CA VAL A 169 13.69 4.99 -6.91
C VAL A 169 14.63 3.91 -7.43
N VAL A 170 15.91 3.98 -7.08
CA VAL A 170 16.92 2.98 -7.47
C VAL A 170 16.60 1.61 -6.87
N MET A 171 16.25 1.55 -5.58
CA MET A 171 15.83 0.31 -4.91
C MET A 171 14.60 -0.31 -5.59
N THR A 172 13.60 0.49 -5.94
CA THR A 172 12.42 0.02 -6.68
C THR A 172 12.78 -0.46 -8.08
N ALA A 173 13.64 0.25 -8.81
CA ALA A 173 14.11 -0.19 -10.11
C ALA A 173 14.82 -1.55 -10.03
N PHE A 174 15.67 -1.75 -9.02
CA PHE A 174 16.31 -3.05 -8.76
C PHE A 174 15.30 -4.15 -8.45
N ALA A 175 14.26 -3.86 -7.65
CA ALA A 175 13.20 -4.82 -7.32
C ALA A 175 12.37 -5.24 -8.55
N LEU A 176 12.36 -4.44 -9.62
CA LEU A 176 11.58 -4.67 -10.84
C LEU A 176 12.39 -5.22 -12.03
N LEU A 177 13.72 -5.33 -11.93
CA LEU A 177 14.59 -5.74 -13.06
C LEU A 177 14.18 -7.04 -13.77
N TYR A 178 13.62 -8.00 -13.03
CA TYR A 178 13.10 -9.27 -13.56
C TYR A 178 11.63 -9.47 -13.17
N GLY A 179 10.91 -8.37 -12.94
CA GLY A 179 9.51 -8.34 -12.54
C GLY A 179 9.21 -9.26 -11.35
N VAL A 180 8.16 -10.07 -11.47
CA VAL A 180 7.66 -10.95 -10.40
C VAL A 180 8.70 -11.90 -9.84
N LYS A 181 9.73 -12.26 -10.61
CA LYS A 181 10.79 -13.17 -10.16
C LYS A 181 11.65 -12.58 -9.04
N ILE A 182 11.76 -11.25 -8.94
CA ILE A 182 12.48 -10.58 -7.85
C ILE A 182 11.52 -10.13 -6.75
N PHE A 183 10.45 -9.42 -7.07
CA PHE A 183 9.61 -8.85 -6.02
C PHE A 183 8.80 -9.91 -5.26
N GLU A 184 8.42 -11.04 -5.88
CA GLU A 184 7.70 -12.11 -5.16
C GLU A 184 8.54 -12.71 -4.01
N PRO A 185 9.79 -13.18 -4.20
CA PRO A 185 10.61 -13.64 -3.08
C PRO A 185 10.95 -12.54 -2.08
N LEU A 186 11.13 -11.29 -2.53
CA LEU A 186 11.29 -10.14 -1.63
C LEU A 186 10.08 -9.99 -0.69
N PHE A 187 8.86 -9.99 -1.25
CA PHE A 187 7.63 -9.86 -0.47
C PHE A 187 7.36 -11.06 0.43
N LYS A 188 7.74 -12.27 0.01
CA LYS A 188 7.66 -13.48 0.85
C LYS A 188 8.46 -13.37 2.16
N VAL A 189 9.47 -12.49 2.21
CA VAL A 189 10.21 -12.19 3.45
C VAL A 189 9.67 -10.92 4.12
N MET A 190 9.52 -9.85 3.35
CA MET A 190 9.24 -8.51 3.87
C MET A 190 7.85 -8.39 4.50
N ILE A 191 6.80 -8.98 3.90
CA ILE A 191 5.42 -8.82 4.39
C ILE A 191 5.15 -9.66 5.63
N PRO A 192 5.57 -10.94 5.73
CA PRO A 192 5.46 -11.66 6.99
C PRO A 192 6.23 -10.97 8.12
N LEU A 193 7.43 -10.44 7.85
CA LEU A 193 8.20 -9.68 8.84
C LEU A 193 7.42 -8.43 9.29
N LEU A 194 6.88 -7.66 8.34
CA LEU A 194 6.01 -6.51 8.63
C LEU A 194 4.85 -6.89 9.54
N LEU A 195 4.09 -7.92 9.18
CA LEU A 195 2.92 -8.38 9.96
C LEU A 195 3.30 -8.83 11.36
N VAL A 196 4.43 -9.56 11.51
CA VAL A 196 4.93 -10.00 12.81
C VAL A 196 5.30 -8.80 13.67
N LEU A 197 6.02 -7.82 13.13
CA LEU A 197 6.40 -6.62 13.88
C LEU A 197 5.16 -5.80 14.28
N MET A 198 4.21 -5.61 13.36
CA MET A 198 2.96 -4.89 13.65
C MET A 198 2.14 -5.59 14.74
N PHE A 199 2.02 -6.92 14.66
CA PHE A 199 1.30 -7.69 15.68
C PHE A 199 2.02 -7.66 17.03
N ALA A 200 3.36 -7.72 17.05
CA ALA A 200 4.14 -7.57 18.28
C ALA A 200 3.96 -6.18 18.91
N THR A 201 3.99 -5.11 18.11
CA THR A 201 3.73 -3.75 18.60
C THR A 201 2.31 -3.57 19.09
N PHE A 202 1.33 -4.22 18.45
CA PHE A 202 -0.05 -4.23 18.90
C PHE A 202 -0.18 -4.90 20.28
N ILE A 203 0.34 -6.13 20.47
CA ILE A 203 0.31 -6.81 21.77
C ILE A 203 0.96 -5.94 22.84
N TRP A 204 2.15 -5.41 22.54
CA TRP A 204 2.87 -4.54 23.46
C TRP A 204 2.05 -3.30 23.84
N SER A 205 1.42 -2.63 22.88
CA SER A 205 0.59 -1.45 23.15
C SER A 205 -0.57 -1.75 24.11
N MET A 206 -1.12 -2.97 24.06
CA MET A 206 -2.20 -3.40 24.96
C MET A 206 -1.73 -3.71 26.38
N THR A 207 -0.41 -3.86 26.60
CA THR A 207 0.16 -4.02 27.95
C THR A 207 0.40 -2.69 28.67
N LEU A 208 0.30 -1.56 27.97
CA LEU A 208 0.52 -0.23 28.54
C LEU A 208 -0.61 0.16 29.52
N PRO A 209 -0.30 0.92 30.58
CA PRO A 209 -1.31 1.38 31.53
C PRO A 209 -2.33 2.28 30.81
N HIS A 210 -3.62 2.12 31.10
CA HIS A 210 -4.70 2.90 30.47
C HIS A 210 -4.89 2.69 28.95
N ALA A 211 -4.19 1.73 28.30
CA ALA A 211 -4.41 1.43 26.89
C ALA A 211 -5.86 1.00 26.57
N THR A 212 -6.53 0.38 27.55
CA THR A 212 -7.94 -0.01 27.46
C THR A 212 -8.86 1.18 27.21
N ALA A 213 -8.51 2.40 27.65
CA ALA A 213 -9.30 3.59 27.38
C ALA A 213 -9.34 3.92 25.89
N GLY A 214 -8.22 3.77 25.17
CA GLY A 214 -8.15 3.96 23.72
C GLY A 214 -8.97 2.90 22.96
N VAL A 215 -8.94 1.65 23.45
CA VAL A 215 -9.78 0.57 22.90
C VAL A 215 -11.27 0.86 23.12
N THR A 216 -11.66 1.25 24.33
CA THR A 216 -13.04 1.62 24.66
C THR A 216 -13.51 2.79 23.82
N PHE A 217 -12.68 3.80 23.61
CA PHE A 217 -12.99 4.94 22.74
C PHE A 217 -13.22 4.51 21.28
N THR A 218 -12.37 3.62 20.75
CA THR A 218 -12.51 3.10 19.38
C THR A 218 -13.86 2.42 19.16
N PHE A 219 -14.34 1.67 20.16
CA PHE A 219 -15.59 0.90 20.08
C PHE A 219 -16.80 1.58 20.75
N SER A 220 -16.67 2.84 21.15
CA SER A 220 -17.79 3.63 21.64
C SER A 220 -18.42 4.43 20.49
N ALA A 221 -19.75 4.46 20.44
CA ALA A 221 -20.48 5.13 19.37
C ALA A 221 -20.92 6.54 19.78
N ASP A 222 -20.74 7.48 18.86
CA ASP A 222 -21.45 8.74 18.87
C ASP A 222 -22.48 8.77 17.74
N TRP A 223 -23.73 8.50 18.10
CA TRP A 223 -24.80 8.33 17.11
C TRP A 223 -25.17 9.63 16.38
N GLU A 224 -24.79 10.80 16.93
CA GLU A 224 -25.04 12.08 16.27
C GLU A 224 -24.19 12.23 15.00
N GLU A 225 -22.99 11.65 15.00
CA GLU A 225 -22.07 11.67 13.85
C GLU A 225 -22.58 10.84 12.66
N ILE A 226 -23.39 9.79 12.89
CA ILE A 226 -23.87 8.89 11.83
C ILE A 226 -24.76 9.59 10.80
N GLY A 227 -25.44 10.67 11.24
CA GLY A 227 -26.32 11.47 10.38
C GLY A 227 -25.56 12.42 9.44
N LYS A 228 -24.24 12.60 9.64
CA LYS A 228 -23.45 13.52 8.84
C LYS A 228 -23.04 12.84 7.52
N PRO A 229 -23.38 13.42 6.35
CA PRO A 229 -22.99 12.85 5.06
C PRO A 229 -21.47 12.71 4.88
N GLY A 230 -20.69 13.62 5.50
CA GLY A 230 -19.23 13.59 5.48
C GLY A 230 -18.64 12.27 5.99
N LEU A 231 -19.24 11.68 7.04
CA LEU A 231 -18.81 10.40 7.61
C LEU A 231 -18.83 9.28 6.55
N TRP A 232 -19.90 9.21 5.78
CA TRP A 232 -20.10 8.17 4.76
C TRP A 232 -19.18 8.35 3.56
N VAL A 233 -18.96 9.60 3.15
CA VAL A 233 -18.00 9.93 2.10
C VAL A 233 -16.58 9.54 2.53
N ASP A 234 -16.18 9.94 3.75
CA ASP A 234 -14.86 9.61 4.29
C ASP A 234 -14.68 8.11 4.48
N ALA A 235 -15.71 7.39 4.92
CA ALA A 235 -15.67 5.94 5.07
C ALA A 235 -15.51 5.23 3.71
N LEU A 236 -16.28 5.62 2.69
CA LEU A 236 -16.14 5.07 1.34
C LEU A 236 -14.75 5.35 0.76
N VAL A 237 -14.32 6.61 0.81
CA VAL A 237 -13.02 7.04 0.30
C VAL A 237 -11.90 6.33 1.05
N GLN A 238 -11.98 6.20 2.38
CA GLN A 238 -11.00 5.46 3.15
C GLN A 238 -10.94 4.00 2.71
N ASN A 239 -12.07 3.28 2.59
CA ASN A 239 -12.05 1.87 2.19
C ASN A 239 -11.49 1.67 0.76
N ALA A 240 -11.85 2.55 -0.18
CA ALA A 240 -11.33 2.48 -1.54
C ALA A 240 -9.81 2.72 -1.62
N TRP A 241 -9.30 3.70 -0.86
CA TRP A 241 -7.86 3.97 -0.77
C TRP A 241 -7.10 2.88 -0.01
N ASP A 242 -7.69 2.32 1.06
CA ASP A 242 -7.06 1.33 1.91
C ASP A 242 -6.90 0.00 1.18
N THR A 243 -7.91 -0.41 0.42
CA THR A 243 -7.86 -1.65 -0.36
C THR A 243 -7.20 -1.49 -1.72
N GLY A 244 -7.06 -0.26 -2.23
CA GLY A 244 -6.57 0.01 -3.58
C GLY A 244 -7.57 -0.33 -4.70
N SER A 245 -8.85 -0.53 -4.39
CA SER A 245 -9.86 -0.91 -5.37
C SER A 245 -10.04 0.16 -6.46
N GLY A 246 -9.97 -0.23 -7.73
CA GLY A 246 -10.16 0.67 -8.87
C GLY A 246 -8.89 1.37 -9.35
N SER A 247 -7.75 1.12 -8.71
CA SER A 247 -6.44 1.65 -9.10
C SER A 247 -5.77 0.86 -10.24
N GLY A 248 -6.34 -0.28 -10.64
CA GLY A 248 -5.76 -1.18 -11.65
C GLY A 248 -4.57 -2.00 -11.15
N LEU A 249 -4.14 -1.84 -9.89
CA LEU A 249 -3.01 -2.58 -9.33
C LEU A 249 -3.27 -4.08 -9.31
N PHE A 250 -4.43 -4.51 -8.81
CA PHE A 250 -4.78 -5.93 -8.74
C PHE A 250 -5.10 -6.53 -10.10
N LEU A 251 -5.55 -5.71 -11.06
CA LEU A 251 -5.67 -6.14 -12.45
C LEU A 251 -4.30 -6.51 -13.00
N VAL A 252 -3.28 -5.66 -12.81
CA VAL A 252 -1.92 -5.96 -13.25
C VAL A 252 -1.35 -7.18 -12.53
N LEU A 253 -1.48 -7.27 -11.20
CA LEU A 253 -1.01 -8.44 -10.44
C LEU A 253 -1.72 -9.73 -10.86
N ALA A 254 -3.01 -9.66 -11.23
CA ALA A 254 -3.77 -10.80 -11.72
C ALA A 254 -3.27 -11.33 -13.07
N THR A 255 -2.53 -10.53 -13.85
CA THR A 255 -1.89 -11.02 -15.07
C THR A 255 -0.86 -12.11 -14.80
N TYR A 256 -0.34 -12.20 -13.57
CA TYR A 256 0.59 -13.24 -13.11
C TYR A 256 -0.10 -14.47 -12.50
N MET A 257 -1.42 -14.42 -12.27
CA MET A 257 -2.18 -15.49 -11.62
C MET A 257 -2.62 -16.59 -12.58
N THR A 258 -2.51 -17.86 -12.18
CA THR A 258 -3.02 -19.01 -12.96
C THR A 258 -4.46 -19.39 -12.58
N ARG A 259 -5.04 -20.40 -13.25
CA ARG A 259 -6.41 -20.85 -13.00
C ARG A 259 -6.67 -21.32 -11.57
N THR A 260 -5.64 -21.81 -10.88
CA THR A 260 -5.72 -22.27 -9.48
C THR A 260 -5.93 -21.11 -8.48
N HIS A 261 -5.64 -19.87 -8.89
CA HIS A 261 -5.81 -18.68 -8.07
C HIS A 261 -7.25 -18.18 -8.17
N GLY A 262 -8.13 -18.62 -7.26
CA GLY A 262 -9.55 -18.29 -7.30
C GLY A 262 -9.84 -16.79 -7.12
N VAL A 263 -10.28 -16.11 -8.18
CA VAL A 263 -10.53 -14.66 -8.22
C VAL A 263 -11.38 -14.18 -7.03
N VAL A 264 -12.54 -14.80 -6.79
CA VAL A 264 -13.44 -14.41 -5.68
C VAL A 264 -12.76 -14.56 -4.32
N ARG A 265 -11.99 -15.64 -4.12
CA ARG A 265 -11.27 -15.89 -2.86
C ARG A 265 -10.23 -14.82 -2.58
N TYR A 266 -9.45 -14.40 -3.59
CA TYR A 266 -8.46 -13.34 -3.43
C TYR A 266 -9.13 -11.99 -3.20
N SER A 267 -10.21 -11.71 -3.94
CA SER A 267 -10.96 -10.46 -3.86
C SER A 267 -11.67 -10.25 -2.52
N THR A 268 -11.94 -11.30 -1.76
CA THR A 268 -12.52 -11.19 -0.40
C THR A 268 -11.44 -11.26 0.68
N MET A 269 -10.51 -12.21 0.58
CA MET A 269 -9.53 -12.46 1.63
C MET A 269 -8.50 -11.34 1.78
N VAL A 270 -7.94 -10.83 0.66
CA VAL A 270 -6.91 -9.78 0.69
C VAL A 270 -7.42 -8.49 1.34
N PRO A 271 -8.56 -7.90 0.91
CA PRO A 271 -9.01 -6.65 1.50
C PRO A 271 -9.57 -6.83 2.92
N VAL A 272 -10.11 -7.99 3.29
CA VAL A 272 -10.49 -8.26 4.70
C VAL A 272 -9.25 -8.28 5.60
N ILE A 273 -8.16 -8.95 5.18
CA ILE A 273 -6.91 -8.96 5.95
C ILE A 273 -6.35 -7.54 6.04
N ASN A 274 -6.39 -6.78 4.95
CA ASN A 274 -5.98 -5.37 4.93
C ASN A 274 -6.72 -4.53 5.98
N ASP A 275 -8.06 -4.60 5.98
CA ASP A 275 -8.90 -3.83 6.90
C ASP A 275 -8.68 -4.25 8.36
N LEU A 276 -8.42 -5.54 8.63
CA LEU A 276 -8.02 -6.00 9.96
C LEU A 276 -6.68 -5.40 10.40
N VAL A 277 -5.72 -5.29 9.48
CA VAL A 277 -4.42 -4.65 9.76
C VAL A 277 -4.60 -3.16 10.02
N SER A 278 -5.46 -2.47 9.28
CA SER A 278 -5.82 -1.06 9.53
C SER A 278 -6.43 -0.86 10.92
N LEU A 279 -7.39 -1.70 11.30
CA LEU A 279 -8.00 -1.65 12.64
C LEU A 279 -6.95 -1.92 13.73
N MET A 280 -6.06 -2.90 13.53
CA MET A 280 -4.97 -3.19 14.46
C MET A 280 -4.02 -2.01 14.64
N CYS A 281 -3.67 -1.30 13.55
CA CYS A 281 -2.86 -0.08 13.61
C CYS A 281 -3.55 1.02 14.41
N SER A 282 -4.85 1.21 14.19
CA SER A 282 -5.64 2.21 14.92
C SER A 282 -5.71 1.91 16.42
N LEU A 283 -5.96 0.65 16.78
CA LEU A 283 -5.98 0.23 18.19
C LEU A 283 -4.61 0.38 18.84
N THR A 284 -3.54 0.07 18.11
CA THR A 284 -2.17 0.28 18.58
C THR A 284 -1.93 1.76 18.85
N LEU A 285 -2.21 2.63 17.87
CA LEU A 285 -1.99 4.07 18.02
C LEU A 285 -2.83 4.65 19.16
N PHE A 286 -4.14 4.34 19.22
CA PHE A 286 -5.03 4.87 20.24
C PHE A 286 -4.64 4.35 21.63
N GLY A 287 -4.27 3.07 21.75
CA GLY A 287 -3.79 2.49 22.99
C GLY A 287 -2.55 3.20 23.53
N VAL A 288 -1.56 3.44 22.66
CA VAL A 288 -0.34 4.18 23.04
C VAL A 288 -0.67 5.63 23.40
N VAL A 289 -1.35 6.37 22.53
CA VAL A 289 -1.63 7.81 22.76
C VAL A 289 -2.46 8.04 24.03
N PHE A 290 -3.51 7.25 24.27
CA PHE A 290 -4.32 7.37 25.48
C PHE A 290 -3.52 6.98 26.73
N SER A 291 -2.71 5.93 26.65
CA SER A 291 -1.85 5.50 27.75
C SER A 291 -0.92 6.62 28.20
N PHE A 292 -0.20 7.22 27.27
CA PHE A 292 0.76 8.28 27.57
C PHE A 292 0.10 9.54 28.08
N TYR A 293 -0.96 9.98 27.41
CA TYR A 293 -1.65 11.20 27.82
C TYR A 293 -2.26 11.08 29.22
N LEU A 294 -2.94 9.97 29.52
CA LEU A 294 -3.57 9.76 30.84
C LEU A 294 -2.53 9.54 31.95
N THR A 295 -1.37 8.97 31.61
CA THR A 295 -0.25 8.85 32.55
C THR A 295 0.38 10.21 32.85
N ALA A 296 0.55 11.06 31.84
CA ALA A 296 1.11 12.41 31.98
C ALA A 296 0.14 13.41 32.64
N ASN A 297 -1.17 13.25 32.41
CA ASN A 297 -2.22 14.18 32.88
C ASN A 297 -3.34 13.44 33.62
N PRO A 298 -3.11 13.01 34.88
CA PRO A 298 -4.11 12.28 35.65
C PRO A 298 -5.39 13.10 35.85
N GLY A 299 -6.55 12.56 35.44
CA GLY A 299 -7.86 13.17 35.66
C GLY A 299 -8.29 14.25 34.65
N MET A 300 -7.52 14.47 33.59
CA MET A 300 -7.90 15.41 32.53
C MET A 300 -8.95 14.77 31.58
N PRO A 301 -9.91 15.55 31.03
CA PRO A 301 -10.89 15.04 30.06
C PRO A 301 -10.23 14.47 28.80
N LEU A 302 -10.95 13.60 28.10
CA LEU A 302 -10.50 12.89 26.90
C LEU A 302 -10.46 13.77 25.63
N ALA A 303 -11.15 14.92 25.64
CA ALA A 303 -11.26 15.81 24.50
C ALA A 303 -9.91 16.27 23.89
N PRO A 304 -8.89 16.67 24.68
CA PRO A 304 -7.62 17.10 24.10
C PRO A 304 -6.80 15.95 23.49
N ILE A 305 -7.05 14.70 23.88
CA ILE A 305 -6.46 13.52 23.22
C ILE A 305 -6.99 13.40 21.79
N VAL A 306 -8.29 13.62 21.63
CA VAL A 306 -8.95 13.57 20.33
C VAL A 306 -8.43 14.68 19.43
N ASP A 307 -8.21 15.88 19.97
CA ASP A 307 -7.62 16.99 19.22
C ASP A 307 -6.18 16.67 18.76
N LEU A 308 -5.37 16.02 19.59
CA LEU A 308 -4.02 15.56 19.23
C LEU A 308 -4.05 14.51 18.12
N LEU A 309 -5.00 13.57 18.15
CA LEU A 309 -5.19 12.57 17.10
C LEU A 309 -5.73 13.18 15.79
N LYS A 310 -6.42 14.31 15.88
CA LYS A 310 -6.97 15.07 14.74
C LYS A 310 -5.97 16.06 14.14
N GLU A 311 -4.87 16.36 14.84
CA GLU A 311 -3.91 17.36 14.41
C GLU A 311 -3.20 16.94 13.11
N ASN A 312 -3.33 17.80 12.09
CA ASN A 312 -2.73 17.58 10.78
C ASN A 312 -1.58 18.58 10.59
N GLY A 313 -0.35 18.11 10.67
CA GLY A 313 0.80 18.86 10.14
C GLY A 313 0.73 19.02 8.62
N PRO A 314 1.58 19.88 8.00
CA PRO A 314 1.64 20.06 6.56
C PRO A 314 1.78 18.71 5.82
N ALA A 315 1.02 18.50 4.74
CA ALA A 315 1.00 17.25 3.97
C ALA A 315 0.62 15.96 4.77
N ASN A 316 -0.07 16.10 5.91
CA ASN A 316 -0.45 15.00 6.82
C ASN A 316 0.74 14.29 7.49
N THR A 317 1.89 14.95 7.63
CA THR A 317 3.09 14.37 8.26
C THR A 317 3.05 14.37 9.79
N GLY A 318 2.18 15.20 10.39
CA GLY A 318 2.17 15.49 11.82
C GLY A 318 2.14 14.25 12.71
N LEU A 319 1.22 13.33 12.47
CA LEU A 319 1.07 12.15 13.32
C LEU A 319 2.32 11.25 13.29
N THR A 320 2.79 10.89 12.10
CA THR A 320 3.85 9.89 11.92
C THR A 320 5.25 10.44 12.10
N LEU A 321 5.51 11.66 11.62
CA LEU A 321 6.87 12.22 11.58
C LEU A 321 7.13 13.19 12.72
N ILE A 322 6.10 13.82 13.29
CA ILE A 322 6.27 14.78 14.40
C ILE A 322 5.96 14.11 15.73
N TRP A 323 4.75 13.57 15.88
CA TRP A 323 4.26 13.08 17.17
C TRP A 323 4.81 11.72 17.58
N VAL A 324 4.94 10.76 16.66
CA VAL A 324 5.46 9.42 16.98
C VAL A 324 6.90 9.45 17.53
N PRO A 325 7.86 10.21 16.95
CA PRO A 325 9.19 10.34 17.54
C PRO A 325 9.18 10.93 18.95
N ILE A 326 8.35 11.96 19.20
CA ILE A 326 8.18 12.58 20.52
C ILE A 326 7.68 11.55 21.53
N LEU A 327 6.62 10.83 21.15
CA LEU A 327 6.00 9.80 21.97
C LEU A 327 7.03 8.77 22.42
N TYR A 328 7.80 8.21 21.49
CA TYR A 328 8.86 7.28 21.81
C TYR A 328 10.04 7.91 22.56
N GLY A 329 10.33 9.21 22.35
CA GLY A 329 11.38 9.92 23.09
C GLY A 329 11.13 9.98 24.59
N THR A 330 9.86 9.95 25.02
CA THR A 330 9.49 9.92 26.44
C THR A 330 9.64 8.54 27.10
N MET A 331 9.97 7.50 26.33
CA MET A 331 9.92 6.10 26.77
C MET A 331 11.29 5.52 27.04
N THR A 332 11.41 4.70 28.10
CA THR A 332 12.60 3.86 28.30
C THR A 332 12.70 2.83 27.16
N GLY A 333 13.81 2.85 26.42
CA GLY A 333 13.99 2.00 25.23
C GLY A 333 13.19 2.46 24.01
N GLY A 334 12.56 3.64 24.05
CA GLY A 334 11.71 4.15 22.98
C GLY A 334 12.43 4.32 21.64
N ARG A 335 13.74 4.55 21.64
CA ARG A 335 14.56 4.57 20.41
C ARG A 335 14.44 3.29 19.59
N VAL A 336 14.46 2.13 20.25
CA VAL A 336 14.32 0.83 19.57
C VAL A 336 12.92 0.67 18.99
N LEU A 337 11.90 1.05 19.76
CA LEU A 337 10.50 0.99 19.31
C LEU A 337 10.23 1.94 18.13
N CYS A 338 10.81 3.14 18.17
CA CYS A 338 10.73 4.12 17.10
C CYS A 338 11.39 3.60 15.82
N ALA A 339 12.58 2.99 15.93
CA ALA A 339 13.26 2.37 14.80
C ALA A 339 12.44 1.20 14.21
N ILE A 340 11.83 0.35 15.05
CA ILE A 340 10.93 -0.73 14.59
C ILE A 340 9.73 -0.13 13.85
N PHE A 341 9.12 0.94 14.39
CA PHE A 341 8.00 1.62 13.74
C PHE A 341 8.38 2.15 12.35
N PHE A 342 9.49 2.89 12.24
CA PHE A 342 9.93 3.40 10.93
C PHE A 342 10.36 2.31 9.97
N LEU A 343 10.90 1.19 10.47
CA LEU A 343 11.16 0.01 9.66
C LEU A 343 9.86 -0.58 9.10
N CYS A 344 8.82 -0.71 9.92
CA CYS A 344 7.49 -1.17 9.47
C CYS A 344 6.90 -0.25 8.39
N VAL A 345 6.89 1.07 8.64
CA VAL A 345 6.32 2.04 7.70
C VAL A 345 7.14 2.11 6.41
N LEU A 346 8.47 1.98 6.49
CA LEU A 346 9.35 1.87 5.31
C LEU A 346 9.06 0.61 4.50
N MET A 347 8.94 -0.56 5.14
CA MET A 347 8.59 -1.80 4.44
C MET A 347 7.23 -1.72 3.77
N ALA A 348 6.20 -1.25 4.49
CA ALA A 348 4.85 -1.08 3.97
C ALA A 348 4.82 -0.09 2.79
N GLY A 349 5.53 1.03 2.91
CA GLY A 349 5.64 2.02 1.84
C GLY A 349 6.40 1.48 0.63
N TRP A 350 7.54 0.84 0.84
CA TRP A 350 8.34 0.37 -0.28
C TRP A 350 7.64 -0.77 -1.05
N SER A 351 6.93 -1.69 -0.38
CA SER A 351 6.10 -2.69 -1.08
C SER A 351 5.03 -2.07 -1.96
N SER A 352 4.26 -1.12 -1.44
CA SER A 352 3.20 -0.46 -2.22
C SER A 352 3.79 0.34 -3.38
N HIS A 353 4.96 0.97 -3.17
CA HIS A 353 5.63 1.70 -4.24
C HIS A 353 6.10 0.77 -5.38
N ILE A 354 6.65 -0.40 -5.05
CA ILE A 354 7.02 -1.42 -6.04
C ILE A 354 5.80 -1.82 -6.89
N THR A 355 4.65 -2.09 -6.27
CA THR A 355 3.45 -2.52 -7.02
C THR A 355 2.84 -1.40 -7.87
N ILE A 356 2.90 -0.15 -7.41
CA ILE A 356 2.49 1.02 -8.19
C ILE A 356 3.36 1.19 -9.45
N VAL A 357 4.68 1.13 -9.30
CA VAL A 357 5.61 1.28 -10.43
C VAL A 357 5.48 0.09 -11.39
N GLU A 358 5.34 -1.13 -10.86
CA GLU A 358 5.08 -2.33 -11.66
C GLU A 358 3.84 -2.18 -12.55
N SER A 359 2.76 -1.58 -12.02
CA SER A 359 1.55 -1.31 -12.80
C SER A 359 1.84 -0.43 -14.02
N VAL A 360 2.67 0.59 -13.86
CA VAL A 360 3.06 1.49 -14.96
C VAL A 360 3.97 0.77 -15.95
N VAL A 361 5.00 0.06 -15.45
CA VAL A 361 5.95 -0.71 -16.29
C VAL A 361 5.21 -1.72 -17.14
N ARG A 362 4.29 -2.50 -16.55
CA ARG A 362 3.55 -3.53 -17.27
C ARG A 362 2.66 -2.96 -18.38
N ASN A 363 2.07 -1.79 -18.17
CA ASN A 363 1.30 -1.12 -19.21
C ASN A 363 2.20 -0.65 -20.37
N ILE A 364 3.41 -0.18 -20.09
CA ILE A 364 4.39 0.20 -21.13
C ILE A 364 4.84 -1.03 -21.93
N GLU A 365 5.16 -2.14 -21.25
CA GLU A 365 5.57 -3.40 -21.91
C GLU A 365 4.51 -3.90 -22.90
N ASP A 366 3.22 -3.78 -22.55
CA ASP A 366 2.12 -4.26 -23.39
C ASP A 366 1.97 -3.50 -24.72
N PHE A 367 2.44 -2.25 -24.81
CA PHE A 367 2.45 -1.45 -26.04
C PHE A 367 3.71 -1.66 -26.89
N GLY A 368 4.57 -2.63 -26.54
CA GLY A 368 5.90 -2.75 -27.14
C GLY A 368 6.84 -1.61 -26.72
N GLY A 369 6.46 -0.86 -25.68
CA GLY A 369 7.30 0.16 -25.06
C GLY A 369 8.51 -0.51 -24.42
N PHE A 370 9.68 -0.11 -24.87
CA PHE A 370 10.97 -0.49 -24.30
C PHE A 370 11.06 -0.03 -22.84
N CYS A 371 11.18 -0.95 -21.88
CA CYS A 371 11.68 -0.61 -20.54
C CYS A 371 12.44 -1.77 -19.88
N LEU A 372 13.65 -1.45 -19.39
CA LEU A 372 14.66 -2.23 -18.64
C LEU A 372 15.20 -3.57 -19.19
N GLY A 373 14.47 -4.32 -20.01
CA GLY A 373 15.02 -5.52 -20.69
C GLY A 373 16.21 -5.22 -21.62
N PHE A 374 16.33 -3.96 -22.06
CA PHE A 374 17.46 -3.49 -22.84
C PHE A 374 18.69 -3.18 -21.99
N LEU A 375 18.56 -2.78 -20.72
CA LEU A 375 19.75 -2.64 -19.85
C LEU A 375 20.33 -4.01 -19.51
N THR A 376 19.48 -5.03 -19.34
CA THR A 376 19.95 -6.41 -19.14
C THR A 376 20.49 -7.02 -20.43
N SER A 377 19.94 -6.70 -21.61
CA SER A 377 20.51 -7.13 -22.88
C SER A 377 21.74 -6.31 -23.30
N VAL A 378 21.88 -5.05 -22.92
CA VAL A 378 23.08 -4.23 -23.21
C VAL A 378 24.20 -4.52 -22.24
N LEU A 379 23.90 -4.83 -20.98
CA LEU A 379 24.90 -5.24 -19.98
C LEU A 379 25.33 -6.72 -20.15
N TRP A 380 24.58 -7.54 -20.90
CA TRP A 380 24.89 -8.97 -21.06
C TRP A 380 25.07 -9.46 -22.52
N ASN A 381 24.46 -8.83 -23.53
CA ASN A 381 24.65 -9.20 -24.95
C ASN A 381 25.79 -8.42 -25.59
N TRP A 382 26.99 -8.59 -25.04
CA TRP A 382 28.21 -8.41 -25.83
C TRP A 382 28.64 -9.71 -26.55
N THR A 383 27.80 -10.76 -26.55
CA THR A 383 28.20 -12.06 -27.12
C THR A 383 27.24 -12.79 -28.07
N ASP A 384 26.01 -12.38 -28.38
CA ASP A 384 25.22 -13.17 -29.36
C ASP A 384 24.23 -12.40 -30.25
N ASP A 385 24.25 -12.81 -31.52
CA ASP A 385 23.81 -12.16 -32.77
C ASP A 385 22.30 -12.33 -33.09
N THR A 386 21.42 -12.25 -32.08
CA THR A 386 20.00 -12.66 -32.21
C THR A 386 18.99 -11.53 -32.48
N CYS A 387 19.45 -10.29 -32.67
CA CYS A 387 18.56 -9.12 -32.73
C CYS A 387 17.77 -8.98 -34.06
N SER A 388 18.22 -9.60 -35.16
CA SER A 388 17.59 -9.43 -36.48
C SER A 388 16.42 -10.37 -36.77
N LYS A 389 16.32 -11.52 -36.08
CA LYS A 389 15.30 -12.54 -36.37
C LYS A 389 13.97 -12.35 -35.65
N VAL A 390 13.95 -11.65 -34.52
CA VAL A 390 12.73 -11.41 -33.73
C VAL A 390 11.88 -10.29 -34.35
N TRP A 391 12.52 -9.24 -34.88
CA TRP A 391 11.84 -8.06 -35.41
C TRP A 391 11.04 -8.29 -36.70
N GLY A 392 11.40 -9.29 -37.51
CA GLY A 392 10.67 -9.61 -38.76
C GLY A 392 9.32 -10.29 -38.54
N ALA A 393 9.15 -11.02 -37.43
CA ALA A 393 7.96 -11.85 -37.20
C ALA A 393 6.83 -11.10 -36.47
N GLU A 394 7.15 -10.15 -35.58
CA GLU A 394 6.15 -9.40 -34.81
C GLU A 394 5.39 -8.38 -35.67
N ILE A 395 6.06 -7.73 -36.64
CA ILE A 395 5.45 -6.69 -37.50
C ILE A 395 4.40 -7.28 -38.47
N GLN A 396 4.52 -8.56 -38.85
CA GLN A 396 3.52 -9.22 -39.68
C GLN A 396 2.24 -9.61 -38.94
N ARG A 397 2.26 -9.76 -37.60
CA ARG A 397 1.06 -10.11 -36.82
C ARG A 397 0.13 -8.92 -36.51
N CYS A 398 0.59 -7.68 -36.71
CA CYS A 398 -0.25 -6.49 -36.54
C CYS A 398 -1.03 -6.09 -37.80
N ARG A 399 -0.91 -6.85 -38.90
CA ARG A 399 -1.84 -6.79 -40.04
C ARG A 399 -2.60 -8.11 -40.07
N TYR A 400 -3.72 -8.20 -39.37
CA TYR A 400 -4.94 -9.00 -39.66
C TYR A 400 -5.78 -9.14 -38.39
#